data_AF-G7I5J8-F1
#
_entry.id   AF-G7I5J8-F1
#
_cell.length_a   1.000
_cell.length_b   1.000
_cell.length_c   1.000
_cell.angle_alpha   90.00
_cell.angle_beta   90.00
_cell.angle_gamma   90.00
#
_symmetry.space_group_name_H-M   'P 1'
#
loop_
_entity.id
_entity.type
_entity.pdbx_description
1 polymer ?
#
loop_
_entity_poly.entity_id
_entity_poly.type
_entity_poly.pdbx_seq_one_letter_code
_entity_poly.pdbx_strand_id
1 'polypeptide(L)'
;MVVVITEEEGVEFHDLPEGCIENVLSFTTPRDVARLSLVSSTFRSAAESDSVWDKFLPSDYHSIISKSDAEIDNSLSVLPKKDLYVNLTQKPLLIENGKKSFQLDKVDGKKCYMLSARSLFIVWGDTPRYWRWIPDPDSRFPEAAELVSVCWFEIRGWISTIMLSPKTLYGAYLVFKSSAAGAFGFEYQPCEASIDIAGGDTVERNVFLDAGRGRRLRYQIVPRSRTTGILTRLRSPVEAPVEPTESVADLRKYPKERADGWLEMELGEFFNEGGDDKQVDIGVCEVKGGGWKGGLVVQGIEIRPKTKSC
;
A
#
# COMPACT_ATOMS: atom_id res chain seq x y z
N MET A 1 -12.11 -45.90 -53.82
CA MET A 1 -11.03 -45.39 -52.94
C MET A 1 -11.72 -44.57 -51.85
N VAL A 2 -12.05 -45.22 -50.74
CA VAL A 2 -12.66 -44.55 -49.59
C VAL A 2 -11.51 -43.91 -48.84
N VAL A 3 -11.46 -42.58 -48.84
CA VAL A 3 -10.51 -41.84 -48.01
C VAL A 3 -11.02 -41.96 -46.58
N VAL A 4 -10.38 -42.84 -45.81
CA VAL A 4 -10.52 -42.86 -44.36
C VAL A 4 -9.80 -41.60 -43.88
N ILE A 5 -10.58 -40.59 -43.51
CA ILE A 5 -10.07 -39.44 -42.77
C ILE A 5 -9.78 -39.99 -41.38
N THR A 6 -8.52 -40.21 -41.06
CA THR A 6 -8.08 -40.39 -39.67
C THR A 6 -8.35 -39.06 -38.97
N GLU A 7 -9.28 -39.06 -38.01
CA GLU A 7 -9.37 -37.97 -37.03
C GLU A 7 -7.97 -37.81 -36.42
N GLU A 8 -7.39 -36.62 -36.52
CA GLU A 8 -6.23 -36.29 -35.70
C GLU A 8 -6.67 -36.45 -34.25
N GLU A 9 -6.12 -37.44 -33.53
CA GLU A 9 -6.25 -37.52 -32.09
C GLU A 9 -5.61 -36.25 -31.51
N GLY A 10 -6.44 -35.23 -31.31
CA GLY A 10 -6.05 -34.01 -30.62
C GLY A 10 -5.66 -34.40 -29.21
N VAL A 11 -4.41 -34.15 -28.83
CA VAL A 11 -3.98 -34.32 -27.44
C VAL A 11 -4.77 -33.33 -26.59
N GLU A 12 -5.67 -33.83 -25.75
CA GLU A 12 -6.43 -32.97 -24.87
C GLU A 12 -5.53 -32.53 -23.71
N PHE A 13 -5.82 -31.35 -23.13
CA PHE A 13 -4.99 -30.81 -22.05
C PHE A 13 -4.98 -31.72 -20.80
N HIS A 14 -5.98 -32.60 -20.67
CA HIS A 14 -6.08 -33.60 -19.61
C HIS A 14 -5.12 -34.78 -19.79
N ASP A 15 -4.56 -34.98 -20.98
CA ASP A 15 -3.61 -36.05 -21.29
C ASP A 15 -2.16 -35.66 -20.96
N LEU A 16 -1.92 -34.39 -20.58
CA LEU A 16 -0.60 -33.92 -20.18
C LEU A 16 -0.18 -34.52 -18.83
N PRO A 17 1.08 -34.98 -18.69
CA PRO A 17 1.63 -35.38 -17.41
C PRO A 17 1.55 -34.26 -16.37
N GLU A 18 1.36 -34.61 -15.10
CA GLU A 18 1.25 -33.65 -14.00
C GLU A 18 2.42 -32.64 -13.97
N GLY A 19 3.65 -33.11 -14.16
CA GLY A 19 4.83 -32.22 -14.22
C GLY A 19 4.81 -31.20 -15.36
N CYS A 20 4.16 -31.51 -16.49
CA CYS A 20 3.96 -30.53 -17.57
C CYS A 20 2.95 -29.46 -17.14
N ILE A 21 1.87 -29.87 -16.46
CA ILE A 21 0.86 -28.96 -15.91
C ILE A 21 1.49 -28.08 -14.83
N GLU A 22 2.27 -28.63 -13.89
CA GLU A 22 3.01 -27.88 -12.89
C GLU A 22 3.90 -26.80 -13.52
N ASN A 23 4.69 -27.19 -14.53
CA ASN A 23 5.56 -26.25 -15.22
C ASN A 23 4.76 -25.11 -15.86
N VAL A 24 3.65 -25.41 -16.54
CA VAL A 24 2.74 -24.38 -17.10
C VAL A 24 2.19 -23.48 -16.00
N LEU A 25 1.67 -24.05 -14.91
CA LEU A 25 1.12 -23.31 -13.77
C LEU A 25 2.15 -22.36 -13.15
N SER A 26 3.42 -22.77 -13.08
CA SER A 26 4.51 -21.97 -12.52
C SER A 26 4.81 -20.67 -13.28
N PHE A 27 4.36 -20.56 -14.54
CA PHE A 27 4.47 -19.34 -15.35
C PHE A 27 3.20 -18.46 -15.32
N THR A 28 2.18 -18.86 -14.57
CA THR A 28 0.93 -18.09 -14.40
C THR A 28 0.97 -17.22 -13.14
N THR A 29 -0.18 -16.70 -12.70
CA THR A 29 -0.28 -16.00 -11.41
C THR A 29 -0.78 -16.94 -10.30
N PRO A 30 -0.45 -16.69 -9.01
CA PRO A 30 -1.01 -17.45 -7.88
C PRO A 30 -2.54 -17.51 -7.89
N ARG A 31 -3.18 -16.43 -8.36
CA ARG A 31 -4.63 -16.36 -8.54
C ARG A 31 -5.13 -17.33 -9.61
N ASP A 32 -4.43 -17.45 -10.72
CA ASP A 32 -4.80 -18.35 -11.81
C ASP A 32 -4.56 -19.81 -11.43
N VAL A 33 -3.45 -20.11 -10.74
CA VAL A 33 -3.21 -21.44 -10.16
C VAL A 33 -4.35 -21.87 -9.24
N ALA A 34 -4.79 -21.00 -8.33
CA ALA A 34 -5.92 -21.27 -7.45
C ALA A 34 -7.22 -21.56 -8.23
N ARG A 35 -7.49 -20.85 -9.34
CA ARG A 35 -8.67 -21.09 -10.18
C ARG A 35 -8.55 -22.40 -10.97
N LEU A 36 -7.39 -22.67 -11.54
CA LEU A 36 -7.13 -23.86 -12.35
C LEU A 36 -7.18 -25.14 -11.51
N SER A 37 -6.84 -25.07 -10.21
CA SER A 37 -6.97 -26.18 -9.26
C SER A 37 -8.40 -26.76 -9.15
N LEU A 38 -9.41 -26.01 -9.58
CA LEU A 38 -10.81 -26.42 -9.53
C LEU A 38 -11.26 -27.17 -10.80
N VAL A 39 -10.45 -27.16 -11.86
CA VAL A 39 -10.81 -27.72 -13.18
C VAL A 39 -10.79 -29.24 -13.18
N SER A 40 -9.77 -29.86 -12.58
CA SER A 40 -9.67 -31.32 -12.47
C SER A 40 -8.82 -31.73 -11.26
N SER A 41 -8.82 -33.03 -10.93
CA SER A 41 -7.95 -33.58 -9.89
C SER A 41 -6.46 -33.45 -10.23
N THR A 42 -6.09 -33.62 -11.50
CA THR A 42 -4.70 -33.48 -11.96
C THR A 42 -4.21 -32.04 -11.82
N PHE A 43 -5.03 -31.06 -12.20
CA PHE A 43 -4.73 -29.65 -11.98
C PHE A 43 -4.68 -29.28 -10.50
N ARG A 44 -5.55 -29.88 -9.69
CA ARG A 44 -5.51 -29.69 -8.23
C ARG A 44 -4.19 -30.17 -7.66
N SER A 45 -3.78 -31.39 -7.99
CA SER A 45 -2.53 -31.98 -7.51
C SER A 45 -1.33 -31.12 -7.92
N ALA A 46 -1.23 -30.76 -9.21
CA ALA A 46 -0.20 -29.86 -9.73
C ALA A 46 -0.21 -28.48 -9.03
N ALA A 47 -1.38 -27.94 -8.72
CA ALA A 47 -1.52 -26.65 -8.05
C ALA A 47 -1.15 -26.67 -6.56
N GLU A 48 -1.09 -27.84 -5.91
CA GLU A 48 -0.58 -27.98 -4.54
C GLU A 48 0.95 -28.18 -4.48
N SER A 49 1.60 -28.39 -5.64
CA SER A 49 3.02 -28.73 -5.72
C SER A 49 3.95 -27.58 -5.33
N ASP A 50 4.91 -27.87 -4.44
CA ASP A 50 5.91 -26.89 -4.00
C ASP A 50 6.77 -26.36 -5.16
N SER A 51 6.96 -27.15 -6.23
CA SER A 51 7.68 -26.71 -7.43
C SER A 51 7.03 -25.49 -8.09
N VAL A 52 5.70 -25.40 -8.02
CA VAL A 52 4.92 -24.27 -8.56
C VAL A 52 5.08 -23.06 -7.65
N TRP A 53 4.84 -23.22 -6.34
CA TRP A 53 4.85 -22.11 -5.38
C TRP A 53 6.24 -21.53 -5.12
N ASP A 54 7.30 -22.31 -5.33
CA ASP A 54 8.69 -21.83 -5.30
C ASP A 54 8.93 -20.71 -6.32
N LYS A 55 8.25 -20.72 -7.47
CA LYS A 55 8.36 -19.65 -8.49
C LYS A 55 7.63 -18.37 -8.10
N PHE A 56 6.65 -18.46 -7.21
CA PHE A 56 5.87 -17.30 -6.74
C PHE A 56 6.46 -16.65 -5.49
N LEU A 57 7.23 -17.41 -4.71
CA LEU A 57 7.99 -16.86 -3.60
C LEU A 57 9.18 -16.05 -4.13
N PRO A 58 9.53 -14.92 -3.49
CA PRO A 58 10.76 -14.21 -3.83
C PRO A 58 11.98 -15.10 -3.61
N SER A 59 12.98 -15.07 -4.49
CA SER A 59 14.16 -15.95 -4.40
C SER A 59 14.96 -15.82 -3.09
N ASP A 60 14.86 -14.67 -2.42
CA ASP A 60 15.52 -14.35 -1.17
C ASP A 60 14.61 -14.52 0.06
N TYR A 61 13.45 -15.19 -0.06
CA TYR A 61 12.47 -15.32 1.03
C TYR A 61 13.06 -15.91 2.32
N HIS A 62 13.93 -16.92 2.22
CA HIS A 62 14.62 -17.49 3.39
C HIS A 62 15.41 -16.43 4.17
N SER A 63 16.10 -15.52 3.46
CA SER A 63 16.88 -14.44 4.08
C SER A 63 16.01 -13.35 4.71
N ILE A 64 14.76 -13.23 4.25
CA ILE A 64 13.78 -12.29 4.82
C ILE A 64 13.20 -12.92 6.09
N ILE A 65 12.82 -14.19 6.04
CA ILE A 65 12.26 -14.90 7.19
C ILE A 65 13.29 -14.99 8.33
N SER A 66 14.57 -15.21 8.02
CA SER A 66 15.64 -15.24 9.03
C SER A 66 15.88 -13.90 9.74
N LYS A 67 15.31 -12.79 9.24
CA LYS A 67 15.35 -11.47 9.90
C LYS A 67 14.17 -11.22 10.85
N SER A 68 13.25 -12.18 10.94
CA SER A 68 12.14 -12.17 11.89
C SER A 68 12.52 -12.86 13.20
N ASP A 69 11.60 -12.90 14.16
CA ASP A 69 11.82 -13.57 15.44
C ASP A 69 12.02 -15.09 15.24
N ALA A 70 12.93 -15.68 16.00
CA ALA A 70 13.34 -17.08 15.83
C ALA A 70 12.18 -18.10 15.96
N GLU A 71 11.18 -17.81 16.80
CA GLU A 71 9.99 -18.67 16.92
C GLU A 71 9.13 -18.63 15.66
N ILE A 72 9.00 -17.46 15.04
CA ILE A 72 8.23 -17.27 13.81
C ILE A 72 8.97 -17.90 12.63
N ASP A 73 10.29 -17.71 12.55
CA ASP A 73 11.15 -18.32 11.52
C ASP A 73 11.02 -19.85 11.50
N ASN A 74 11.15 -20.49 12.67
CA ASN A 74 10.98 -21.94 12.80
C ASN A 74 9.58 -22.42 12.39
N SER A 75 8.53 -21.64 12.68
CA SER A 75 7.18 -22.01 12.27
C SER A 75 6.96 -21.85 10.76
N LEU A 76 7.53 -20.83 10.13
CA LEU A 76 7.34 -20.53 8.71
C LEU A 76 8.17 -21.44 7.80
N SER A 77 9.37 -21.82 8.24
CA SER A 77 10.28 -22.68 7.47
C SER A 77 9.80 -24.12 7.30
N VAL A 78 8.87 -24.58 8.14
CA VAL A 78 8.30 -25.95 8.11
C VAL A 78 7.03 -26.03 7.25
N LEU A 79 6.44 -24.89 6.86
CA LEU A 79 5.21 -24.88 6.08
C LEU A 79 5.44 -25.32 4.63
N PRO A 80 4.48 -26.02 4.01
CA PRO A 80 4.42 -26.15 2.55
C PRO A 80 4.49 -24.79 1.88
N LYS A 81 5.09 -24.68 0.68
CA LYS A 81 5.36 -23.37 0.06
C LYS A 81 4.09 -22.60 -0.27
N LYS A 82 3.02 -23.31 -0.60
CA LYS A 82 1.68 -22.71 -0.77
C LYS A 82 1.19 -22.07 0.52
N ASP A 83 1.26 -22.78 1.63
CA ASP A 83 0.80 -22.30 2.93
C ASP A 83 1.67 -21.14 3.42
N LEU A 84 2.99 -21.22 3.18
CA LEU A 84 3.92 -20.12 3.42
C LEU A 84 3.53 -18.88 2.61
N TYR A 85 3.28 -19.02 1.31
CA TYR A 85 2.83 -17.92 0.46
C TYR A 85 1.55 -17.29 1.00
N VAL A 86 0.53 -18.11 1.30
CA VAL A 86 -0.75 -17.63 1.85
C VAL A 86 -0.53 -16.91 3.18
N ASN A 87 0.29 -17.44 4.07
CA ASN A 87 0.62 -16.81 5.35
C ASN A 87 1.25 -15.42 5.13
N LEU A 88 2.27 -15.32 4.27
CA LEU A 88 2.96 -14.07 3.95
C LEU A 88 2.08 -13.02 3.25
N THR A 89 0.98 -13.43 2.60
CA THR A 89 -0.02 -12.48 2.05
C THR A 89 -1.05 -12.00 3.06
N GLN A 90 -1.31 -12.77 4.11
CA GLN A 90 -2.36 -12.48 5.10
C GLN A 90 -1.85 -11.80 6.34
N LYS A 91 -0.64 -12.15 6.78
CA LYS A 91 -0.05 -11.68 8.04
C LYS A 91 1.28 -10.98 7.75
N PRO A 92 1.38 -9.67 8.03
CA PRO A 92 2.65 -8.96 7.92
C PRO A 92 3.69 -9.56 8.87
N LEU A 93 4.85 -9.92 8.32
CA LEU A 93 6.00 -10.41 9.07
C LEU A 93 6.83 -9.22 9.55
N LEU A 94 7.01 -9.07 10.86
CA LEU A 94 7.90 -8.07 11.41
C LEU A 94 9.35 -8.52 11.26
N ILE A 95 10.18 -7.64 10.70
CA ILE A 95 11.60 -7.88 10.47
C ILE A 95 12.43 -6.72 11.05
N GLU A 96 13.74 -6.95 11.21
CA GLU A 96 14.68 -5.95 11.70
C GLU A 96 14.25 -5.37 13.06
N ASN A 97 13.90 -6.26 13.99
CA ASN A 97 13.47 -5.90 15.35
C ASN A 97 12.24 -4.96 15.35
N GLY A 98 11.26 -5.25 14.50
CA GLY A 98 10.00 -4.50 14.39
C GLY A 98 10.11 -3.14 13.69
N LYS A 99 11.23 -2.85 13.03
CA LYS A 99 11.41 -1.60 12.28
C LYS A 99 10.74 -1.62 10.91
N LYS A 100 10.57 -2.81 10.33
CA LYS A 100 9.90 -2.99 9.05
C LYS A 100 8.92 -4.15 9.15
N SER A 101 7.85 -4.08 8.36
CA SER A 101 6.99 -5.23 8.10
C SER A 101 7.12 -5.65 6.65
N PHE A 102 7.09 -6.95 6.40
CA PHE A 102 7.16 -7.57 5.10
C PHE A 102 5.88 -8.37 4.85
N GLN A 103 5.34 -8.27 3.64
CA GLN A 103 4.22 -9.10 3.19
C GLN A 103 4.30 -9.27 1.67
N LEU A 104 3.62 -10.28 1.14
CA LEU A 104 3.47 -10.45 -0.31
C LEU A 104 2.17 -9.79 -0.78
N ASP A 105 2.21 -9.15 -1.94
CA ASP A 105 0.99 -8.77 -2.62
C ASP A 105 0.21 -10.04 -3.02
N LYS A 106 -1.09 -10.00 -2.76
CA LYS A 106 -1.98 -11.16 -2.91
C LYS A 106 -2.17 -11.60 -4.37
N VAL A 107 -1.98 -10.70 -5.33
CA VAL A 107 -2.29 -10.93 -6.74
C VAL A 107 -1.06 -11.40 -7.50
N ASP A 108 0.05 -10.69 -7.35
CA ASP A 108 1.26 -10.89 -8.15
C ASP A 108 2.43 -11.47 -7.35
N GLY A 109 2.30 -11.65 -6.03
CA GLY A 109 3.36 -12.16 -5.15
C GLY A 109 4.55 -11.23 -5.04
N LYS A 110 4.42 -9.97 -5.45
CA LYS A 110 5.52 -9.00 -5.33
C LYS A 110 5.67 -8.55 -3.89
N LYS A 111 6.90 -8.17 -3.54
CA LYS A 111 7.25 -7.78 -2.18
C LYS A 111 6.57 -6.46 -1.83
N CYS A 112 5.92 -6.41 -0.67
CA CYS A 112 5.42 -5.21 -0.04
C CYS A 112 6.18 -4.99 1.28
N TYR A 113 6.55 -3.74 1.56
CA TYR A 113 7.17 -3.36 2.83
C TYR A 113 6.41 -2.24 3.49
N MET A 114 6.50 -2.16 4.80
CA MET A 114 6.14 -0.96 5.54
C MET A 114 7.28 -0.58 6.46
N LEU A 115 7.70 0.67 6.40
CA LEU A 115 8.64 1.28 7.33
C LEU A 115 7.85 1.76 8.55
N SER A 116 8.19 1.30 9.75
CA SER A 116 7.51 1.74 10.97
C SER A 116 7.87 3.20 11.28
N ALA A 117 7.01 3.92 11.99
CA ALA A 117 7.29 5.29 12.43
C ALA A 117 8.63 5.42 13.17
N ARG A 118 9.06 4.37 13.92
CA ARG A 118 10.36 4.31 14.60
C ARG A 118 11.57 4.20 13.66
N SER A 119 11.35 3.78 12.42
CA SER A 119 12.38 3.69 11.38
C SER A 119 12.45 4.93 10.49
N LEU A 120 11.47 5.82 10.59
CA LEU A 120 11.40 7.06 9.81
C LEU A 120 12.23 8.16 10.49
N PHE A 121 12.77 9.06 9.67
CA PHE A 121 13.24 10.34 10.16
C PHE A 121 12.03 11.25 10.36
N ILE A 122 11.81 11.68 11.60
CA ILE A 122 10.76 12.61 11.97
C ILE A 122 11.42 13.81 12.62
N VAL A 123 11.21 15.01 12.07
CA VAL A 123 11.78 16.23 12.65
C VAL A 123 11.24 16.41 14.07
N TRP A 124 12.18 16.49 15.02
CA TRP A 124 11.94 16.52 16.46
C TRP A 124 11.20 15.30 17.04
N GLY A 125 11.23 14.14 16.37
CA GLY A 125 10.57 12.90 16.82
C GLY A 125 11.02 12.43 18.21
N ASP A 126 12.25 12.76 18.61
CA ASP A 126 12.80 12.43 19.95
C ASP A 126 12.51 13.51 21.00
N THR A 127 11.72 14.53 20.68
CA THR A 127 11.35 15.61 21.60
C THR A 127 9.90 15.43 22.08
N PRO A 128 9.67 14.98 23.33
CA PRO A 128 8.33 14.67 23.86
C PRO A 128 7.32 15.82 23.83
N ARG A 129 7.80 17.06 23.74
CA ARG A 129 6.96 18.26 23.58
C ARG A 129 6.22 18.29 22.23
N TYR A 130 6.81 17.67 21.22
CA TYR A 130 6.35 17.74 19.84
C TYR A 130 5.80 16.40 19.34
N TRP A 131 6.39 15.29 19.79
CA TRP A 131 6.01 13.95 19.40
C TRP A 131 5.96 13.02 20.60
N ARG A 132 4.97 12.13 20.61
CA ARG A 132 4.85 11.06 21.60
C ARG A 132 4.87 9.72 20.88
N TRP A 133 5.58 8.77 21.46
CA TRP A 133 5.55 7.39 21.02
C TRP A 133 4.51 6.66 21.86
N ILE A 134 3.49 6.13 21.19
CA ILE A 134 2.34 5.52 21.86
C ILE A 134 2.16 4.08 21.39
N PRO A 135 1.79 3.15 22.28
CA PRO A 135 1.29 1.85 21.84
C PRO A 135 -0.07 2.05 21.17
N ASP A 136 -0.31 1.32 20.09
CA ASP A 136 -1.58 1.36 19.38
C ASP A 136 -2.00 -0.07 19.00
N PRO A 137 -3.13 -0.57 19.53
CA PRO A 137 -3.55 -1.96 19.31
C PRO A 137 -3.94 -2.24 17.86
N ASP A 138 -4.31 -1.22 17.11
CA ASP A 138 -4.66 -1.33 15.69
C ASP A 138 -3.41 -1.21 14.81
N SER A 139 -2.22 -1.02 15.41
CA SER A 139 -0.98 -0.87 14.69
C SER A 139 -0.31 -2.21 14.38
N ARG A 140 0.29 -2.32 13.19
CA ARG A 140 1.20 -3.43 12.83
C ARG A 140 2.47 -3.44 13.67
N PHE A 141 2.85 -2.28 14.21
CA PHE A 141 4.08 -2.09 14.97
C PHE A 141 3.78 -1.81 16.45
N PRO A 142 4.71 -2.15 17.37
CA PRO A 142 4.50 -1.94 18.81
C PRO A 142 4.21 -0.49 19.21
N GLU A 143 4.76 0.47 18.47
CA GLU A 143 4.58 1.90 18.72
C GLU A 143 4.26 2.66 17.43
N ALA A 144 3.41 3.68 17.55
CA ALA A 144 3.12 4.70 16.55
C ALA A 144 3.60 6.08 17.05
N ALA A 145 3.78 7.03 16.12
CA ALA A 145 4.19 8.39 16.46
C ALA A 145 2.97 9.33 16.48
N GLU A 146 2.57 9.80 17.66
CA GLU A 146 1.57 10.84 17.83
C GLU A 146 2.21 12.22 17.78
N LEU A 147 1.79 13.03 16.81
CA LEU A 147 2.15 14.43 16.69
C LEU A 147 1.36 15.25 17.73
N VAL A 148 2.06 15.85 18.69
CA VAL A 148 1.46 16.71 19.71
C VAL A 148 1.13 18.08 19.11
N SER A 149 2.15 18.82 18.68
CA SER A 149 1.99 20.14 18.07
C SER A 149 3.31 20.65 17.50
N VAL A 150 3.38 21.00 16.21
CA VAL A 150 4.59 21.56 15.56
C VAL A 150 4.24 22.63 14.53
N CYS A 151 5.14 23.57 14.27
CA CYS A 151 5.03 24.49 13.12
C CYS A 151 5.83 24.02 11.90
N TRP A 152 6.88 23.21 12.10
CA TRP A 152 7.63 22.53 11.04
C TRP A 152 7.28 21.05 11.07
N PHE A 153 6.74 20.53 9.98
CA PHE A 153 6.36 19.12 9.88
C PHE A 153 7.13 18.48 8.74
N GLU A 154 7.82 17.38 9.04
CA GLU A 154 8.62 16.66 8.07
C GLU A 154 8.85 15.23 8.52
N ILE A 155 8.52 14.29 7.64
CA ILE A 155 8.72 12.86 7.81
C ILE A 155 9.40 12.35 6.54
N ARG A 156 10.49 11.60 6.70
CA ARG A 156 11.20 10.93 5.60
C ARG A 156 11.47 9.47 5.93
N GLY A 157 11.52 8.64 4.90
CA GLY A 157 11.88 7.24 4.99
C GLY A 157 12.74 6.83 3.81
N TRP A 158 13.62 5.86 4.05
CA TRP A 158 14.49 5.31 3.01
C TRP A 158 14.32 3.81 2.89
N ILE A 159 14.30 3.34 1.65
CA ILE A 159 14.32 1.92 1.34
C ILE A 159 15.26 1.65 0.17
N SER A 160 15.97 0.53 0.23
CA SER A 160 16.86 0.11 -0.85
C SER A 160 16.07 -0.65 -1.93
N THR A 161 16.37 -0.40 -3.20
CA THR A 161 15.71 -1.03 -4.35
C THR A 161 15.93 -2.53 -4.42
N ILE A 162 17.05 -3.06 -3.88
CA ILE A 162 17.29 -4.52 -3.83
C ILE A 162 16.33 -5.25 -2.90
N MET A 163 15.73 -4.54 -1.93
CA MET A 163 14.70 -5.13 -1.08
C MET A 163 13.39 -5.33 -1.83
N LEU A 164 13.15 -4.57 -2.91
CA LEU A 164 11.91 -4.57 -3.68
C LEU A 164 11.96 -5.53 -4.87
N SER A 165 10.81 -5.92 -5.39
CA SER A 165 10.74 -6.75 -6.59
C SER A 165 11.17 -5.94 -7.83
N PRO A 166 12.02 -6.48 -8.72
CA PRO A 166 12.43 -5.78 -9.94
C PRO A 166 11.29 -5.70 -10.95
N LYS A 167 11.45 -4.83 -11.96
CA LYS A 167 10.49 -4.54 -13.03
C LYS A 167 9.07 -4.24 -12.53
N THR A 168 8.97 -3.55 -11.39
CA THR A 168 7.70 -3.33 -10.69
C THR A 168 7.49 -1.85 -10.41
N LEU A 169 6.29 -1.34 -10.71
CA LEU A 169 5.88 0.01 -10.33
C LEU A 169 5.40 -0.03 -8.88
N TYR A 170 6.04 0.77 -8.03
CA TYR A 170 5.69 0.90 -6.62
C TYR A 170 4.99 2.21 -6.34
N GLY A 171 4.04 2.19 -5.41
CA GLY A 171 3.50 3.37 -4.76
C GLY A 171 3.95 3.41 -3.31
N ALA A 172 4.26 4.60 -2.81
CA ALA A 172 4.51 4.85 -1.40
C ALA A 172 3.32 5.55 -0.75
N TYR A 173 2.92 5.12 0.43
CA TYR A 173 1.72 5.57 1.12
C TYR A 173 2.03 5.88 2.58
N LEU A 174 1.80 7.11 3.04
CA LEU A 174 1.79 7.44 4.45
C LEU A 174 0.54 6.83 5.07
N VAL A 175 0.69 6.03 6.13
CA VAL A 175 -0.43 5.43 6.87
C VAL A 175 -0.52 6.06 8.25
N PHE A 176 -1.67 6.66 8.52
CA PHE A 176 -1.87 7.48 9.72
C PHE A 176 -3.36 7.55 10.10
N LYS A 177 -3.68 8.03 11.30
CA LYS A 177 -5.04 8.33 11.73
C LYS A 177 -5.05 9.62 12.54
N SER A 178 -6.25 10.14 12.83
CA SER A 178 -6.39 11.24 13.79
C SER A 178 -6.34 10.69 15.21
N SER A 179 -5.73 11.42 16.13
CA SER A 179 -5.81 11.12 17.56
C SER A 179 -7.25 11.28 18.05
N ALA A 180 -7.54 10.76 19.25
CA ALA A 180 -8.86 10.89 19.85
C ALA A 180 -9.30 12.35 20.08
N ALA A 181 -8.33 13.27 20.23
CA ALA A 181 -8.60 14.71 20.35
C ALA A 181 -8.85 15.41 19.01
N GLY A 182 -8.65 14.71 17.89
CA GLY A 182 -8.74 15.23 16.53
C GLY A 182 -7.42 15.82 16.04
N ALA A 183 -7.24 15.80 14.72
CA ALA A 183 -6.15 16.49 14.05
C ALA A 183 -6.49 17.95 13.75
N PHE A 184 -5.51 18.84 13.79
CA PHE A 184 -5.66 20.27 13.47
C PHE A 184 -4.45 20.79 12.69
N GLY A 185 -4.63 21.91 11.99
CA GLY A 185 -3.55 22.58 11.23
C GLY A 185 -3.31 22.04 9.82
N PHE A 186 -4.00 20.97 9.40
CA PHE A 186 -3.88 20.35 8.08
C PHE A 186 -5.02 20.69 7.09
N GLU A 187 -5.89 21.63 7.45
CA GLU A 187 -7.18 21.87 6.77
C GLU A 187 -7.04 22.65 5.45
N TYR A 188 -6.05 23.56 5.36
CA TYR A 188 -5.94 24.54 4.28
C TYR A 188 -4.63 24.46 3.51
N GLN A 189 -3.53 24.02 4.15
CA GLN A 189 -2.21 24.00 3.54
C GLN A 189 -1.89 22.59 3.04
N PRO A 190 -1.52 22.42 1.75
CA PRO A 190 -1.04 21.14 1.27
C PRO A 190 0.31 20.82 1.90
N CYS A 191 0.55 19.53 2.10
CA CYS A 191 1.87 19.00 2.35
C CYS A 191 2.54 18.67 1.00
N GLU A 192 3.83 18.91 0.93
CA GLU A 192 4.69 18.56 -0.20
C GLU A 192 5.19 17.13 0.01
N ALA A 193 4.68 16.21 -0.81
CA ALA A 193 5.15 14.84 -0.85
C ALA A 193 6.23 14.70 -1.93
N SER A 194 7.28 13.95 -1.63
CA SER A 194 8.39 13.73 -2.53
C SER A 194 8.77 12.25 -2.62
N ILE A 195 9.19 11.83 -3.80
CA ILE A 195 9.93 10.58 -4.00
C ILE A 195 11.16 10.88 -4.84
N ASP A 196 12.32 10.45 -4.36
CA ASP A 196 13.59 10.56 -5.04
C ASP A 196 14.27 9.19 -5.13
N ILE A 197 14.77 8.83 -6.30
CA ILE A 197 15.60 7.63 -6.48
C ILE A 197 17.01 8.12 -6.77
N ALA A 198 18.00 7.61 -6.03
CA ALA A 198 19.39 8.01 -6.22
C ALA A 198 19.82 7.95 -7.71
N GLY A 199 20.16 9.13 -8.27
CA GLY A 199 20.57 9.29 -9.68
C GLY A 199 19.42 9.47 -10.68
N GLY A 200 18.18 9.63 -10.24
CA GLY A 200 17.01 9.97 -11.06
C GLY A 200 16.47 11.37 -10.79
N ASP A 201 15.29 11.65 -11.35
CA ASP A 201 14.55 12.90 -11.11
C ASP A 201 13.72 12.80 -9.83
N THR A 202 13.71 13.86 -9.04
CA THR A 202 12.82 14.00 -7.88
C THR A 202 11.40 14.32 -8.34
N VAL A 203 10.42 13.55 -7.87
CA VAL A 203 9.01 13.78 -8.14
C VAL A 203 8.36 14.38 -6.90
N GLU A 204 7.91 15.63 -7.01
CA GLU A 204 7.20 16.34 -5.95
C GLU A 204 5.73 16.56 -6.30
N ARG A 205 4.86 16.50 -5.29
CA ARG A 205 3.44 16.81 -5.45
C ARG A 205 2.78 17.28 -4.17
N ASN A 206 1.71 18.04 -4.32
CA ASN A 206 0.91 18.51 -3.21
C ASN A 206 -0.16 17.48 -2.83
N VAL A 207 -0.21 17.14 -1.54
CA VAL A 207 -1.18 16.23 -0.93
C VAL A 207 -1.81 16.87 0.30
N PHE A 208 -2.96 16.38 0.75
CA PHE A 208 -3.63 16.84 1.96
C PHE A 208 -3.71 15.71 2.98
N LEU A 209 -3.45 16.00 4.25
CA LEU A 209 -3.53 15.01 5.33
C LEU A 209 -4.87 15.06 6.09
N ASP A 210 -5.78 15.94 5.71
CA ASP A 210 -7.13 16.01 6.29
C ASP A 210 -8.15 15.21 5.45
N ALA A 211 -8.64 14.10 6.02
CA ALA A 211 -9.72 13.31 5.43
C ALA A 211 -11.08 14.05 5.42
N GLY A 212 -11.27 15.03 6.29
CA GLY A 212 -12.47 15.86 6.39
C GLY A 212 -12.69 16.75 5.17
N ARG A 213 -11.63 17.08 4.41
CA ARG A 213 -11.72 17.96 3.23
C ARG A 213 -12.45 17.31 2.05
N GLY A 214 -12.19 16.03 1.76
CA GLY A 214 -12.92 15.28 0.73
C GLY A 214 -14.41 15.04 1.08
N ARG A 215 -14.78 15.21 2.35
CA ARG A 215 -16.19 15.19 2.80
C ARG A 215 -16.81 16.60 2.84
N ARG A 216 -16.05 17.65 3.17
CA ARG A 216 -16.53 19.06 3.21
C ARG A 216 -16.76 19.65 1.81
N LEU A 217 -16.06 19.19 0.76
CA LEU A 217 -16.39 19.58 -0.62
C LEU A 217 -17.73 19.00 -1.11
N ARG A 218 -18.28 17.97 -0.44
CA ARG A 218 -19.63 17.43 -0.75
C ARG A 218 -20.76 18.37 -0.31
N TYR A 219 -20.47 19.36 0.53
CA TYR A 219 -21.42 20.38 0.92
C TYR A 219 -20.75 21.74 0.72
N GLN A 220 -20.99 22.37 -0.43
CA GLN A 220 -20.62 23.78 -0.62
C GLN A 220 -21.15 24.59 0.57
N ILE A 221 -20.24 25.19 1.34
CA ILE A 221 -20.59 26.23 2.30
C ILE A 221 -21.07 27.41 1.45
N VAL A 222 -22.38 27.53 1.31
CA VAL A 222 -23.00 28.73 0.78
C VAL A 222 -22.58 29.87 1.71
N PRO A 223 -21.89 30.93 1.24
CA PRO A 223 -21.63 32.08 2.08
C PRO A 223 -22.98 32.66 2.46
N ARG A 224 -23.38 32.52 3.73
CA ARG A 224 -24.50 33.28 4.28
C ARG A 224 -24.04 34.73 4.35
N SER A 225 -24.25 35.45 3.25
CA SER A 225 -24.20 36.90 3.26
C SER A 225 -25.10 37.39 4.39
N ARG A 226 -24.50 38.01 5.41
CA ARG A 226 -25.23 38.80 6.40
C ARG A 226 -25.73 40.04 5.68
N THR A 227 -26.92 39.95 5.10
CA THR A 227 -27.68 41.14 4.71
C THR A 227 -28.95 41.17 5.53
N THR A 228 -28.94 42.05 6.53
CA THR A 228 -30.09 42.53 7.28
C THR A 228 -31.10 43.12 6.29
N GLY A 229 -32.27 42.51 6.11
CA GLY A 229 -33.30 43.05 5.24
C GLY A 229 -34.52 42.12 5.10
N ILE A 230 -35.66 42.62 5.57
CA ILE A 230 -37.00 42.04 5.43
C ILE A 230 -37.39 42.09 3.94
N LEU A 231 -37.85 40.98 3.33
CA LEU A 231 -39.06 40.89 2.47
C LEU A 231 -39.15 39.59 1.62
N THR A 232 -40.36 39.00 1.67
CA THR A 232 -41.08 38.15 0.70
C THR A 232 -40.52 36.84 0.13
N ARG A 233 -41.32 35.78 0.35
CA ARG A 233 -41.27 34.45 -0.27
C ARG A 233 -41.43 34.52 -1.79
N LEU A 234 -40.40 34.10 -2.52
CA LEU A 234 -40.54 33.47 -3.84
C LEU A 234 -39.75 32.16 -3.79
N ARG A 235 -40.47 31.04 -3.93
CA ARG A 235 -39.93 29.69 -3.88
C ARG A 235 -39.38 29.38 -5.27
N SER A 236 -38.09 29.66 -5.49
CA SER A 236 -37.38 29.20 -6.69
C SER A 236 -37.24 27.67 -6.65
N PRO A 237 -37.36 26.94 -7.77
CA PRO A 237 -37.06 25.51 -7.79
C PRO A 237 -35.62 25.32 -7.33
N VAL A 238 -35.43 24.54 -6.28
CA VAL A 238 -34.11 24.07 -5.87
C VAL A 238 -33.66 23.14 -6.98
N GLU A 239 -32.78 23.61 -7.86
CA GLU A 239 -31.99 22.71 -8.70
C GLU A 239 -31.28 21.74 -7.77
N ALA A 240 -31.46 20.45 -8.04
CA ALA A 240 -30.79 19.38 -7.31
C ALA A 240 -29.27 19.64 -7.36
N PRO A 241 -28.52 19.35 -6.27
CA PRO A 241 -27.07 19.49 -6.29
C PRO A 241 -26.51 18.68 -7.46
N VAL A 242 -25.88 19.37 -8.40
CA VAL A 242 -25.06 18.73 -9.42
C VAL A 242 -23.93 18.02 -8.68
N GLU A 243 -23.92 16.69 -8.70
CA GLU A 243 -22.77 15.93 -8.19
C GLU A 243 -21.53 16.40 -8.94
N PRO A 244 -20.48 16.88 -8.25
CA PRO A 244 -19.26 17.23 -8.95
C PRO A 244 -18.68 15.94 -9.52
N THR A 245 -18.61 15.85 -10.84
CA THR A 245 -17.77 14.88 -11.54
C THR A 245 -16.32 15.25 -11.29
N GLU A 246 -15.82 14.98 -10.09
CA GLU A 246 -14.42 15.18 -9.75
C GLU A 246 -13.56 14.23 -10.59
N SER A 247 -12.51 14.77 -11.20
CA SER A 247 -11.56 13.94 -11.91
C SER A 247 -10.90 12.97 -10.92
N VAL A 248 -10.61 11.74 -11.36
CA VAL A 248 -9.91 10.73 -10.53
C VAL A 248 -8.58 11.26 -9.97
N ALA A 249 -7.96 12.24 -10.65
CA ALA A 249 -6.74 12.90 -10.24
C ALA A 249 -6.90 13.79 -8.99
N ASP A 250 -8.06 14.44 -8.79
CA ASP A 250 -8.29 15.28 -7.60
C ASP A 250 -8.53 14.46 -6.34
N LEU A 251 -9.15 13.28 -6.47
CA LEU A 251 -9.33 12.35 -5.34
C LEU A 251 -8.02 11.76 -4.82
N ARG A 252 -6.97 11.64 -5.67
CA ARG A 252 -5.65 11.13 -5.24
C ARG A 252 -4.90 12.10 -4.33
N LYS A 253 -5.35 13.34 -4.21
CA LYS A 253 -4.75 14.35 -3.32
C LYS A 253 -5.22 14.25 -1.88
N TYR A 254 -6.22 13.40 -1.60
CA TYR A 254 -6.82 13.25 -0.27
C TYR A 254 -6.67 11.84 0.29
N PRO A 255 -6.58 11.69 1.62
CA PRO A 255 -6.40 10.39 2.25
C PRO A 255 -7.62 9.50 2.02
N LYS A 256 -7.37 8.19 1.89
CA LYS A 256 -8.41 7.17 1.78
C LYS A 256 -8.48 6.35 3.05
N GLU A 257 -9.70 6.03 3.46
CA GLU A 257 -9.95 5.15 4.60
C GLU A 257 -9.70 3.70 4.21
N ARG A 258 -8.91 3.00 5.03
CA ARG A 258 -8.60 1.57 4.90
C ARG A 258 -9.59 0.75 5.72
N ALA A 259 -9.66 -0.54 5.43
CA ALA A 259 -10.52 -1.46 6.16
C ALA A 259 -10.13 -1.65 7.64
N ASP A 260 -8.87 -1.34 7.99
CA ASP A 260 -8.32 -1.40 9.35
C ASP A 260 -8.55 -0.11 10.17
N GLY A 261 -9.29 0.86 9.62
CA GLY A 261 -9.58 2.14 10.28
C GLY A 261 -8.47 3.18 10.17
N TRP A 262 -7.32 2.86 9.57
CA TRP A 262 -6.29 3.83 9.25
C TRP A 262 -6.63 4.60 7.96
N LEU A 263 -6.05 5.78 7.81
CA LEU A 263 -6.03 6.52 6.54
C LEU A 263 -4.72 6.22 5.82
N GLU A 264 -4.78 6.16 4.49
CA GLU A 264 -3.59 6.16 3.63
C GLU A 264 -3.56 7.39 2.73
N MET A 265 -2.40 8.03 2.64
CA MET A 265 -2.12 9.06 1.66
C MET A 265 -0.98 8.63 0.75
N GLU A 266 -1.26 8.48 -0.54
CA GLU A 266 -0.23 8.21 -1.55
C GLU A 266 0.75 9.40 -1.58
N LEU A 267 2.04 9.14 -1.37
CA LEU A 267 3.11 10.16 -1.42
C LEU A 267 3.71 10.28 -2.82
N GLY A 268 3.79 9.17 -3.55
CA GLY A 268 4.22 9.14 -4.95
C GLY A 268 4.29 7.72 -5.50
N GLU A 269 4.83 7.61 -6.71
CA GLU A 269 5.14 6.32 -7.34
C GLU A 269 6.52 6.34 -7.98
N PHE A 270 7.15 5.17 -8.06
CA PHE A 270 8.45 4.99 -8.68
C PHE A 270 8.58 3.59 -9.29
N PHE A 271 9.34 3.47 -10.37
CA PHE A 271 9.57 2.18 -11.01
C PHE A 271 10.90 1.58 -10.57
N ASN A 272 10.88 0.36 -10.03
CA ASN A 272 12.09 -0.39 -9.73
C ASN A 272 12.49 -1.21 -10.96
N GLU A 273 13.50 -0.79 -11.70
CA GLU A 273 14.02 -1.54 -12.86
C GLU A 273 14.68 -2.88 -12.44
N GLY A 274 15.33 -2.89 -11.27
CA GLY A 274 16.20 -3.97 -10.82
C GLY A 274 17.66 -3.79 -11.28
N GLY A 275 18.56 -4.60 -10.72
CA GLY A 275 19.99 -4.53 -11.02
C GLY A 275 20.76 -3.83 -9.89
N ASP A 276 20.94 -2.52 -10.01
CA ASP A 276 21.73 -1.74 -9.06
C ASP A 276 21.00 -1.47 -7.74
N ASP A 277 21.77 -1.47 -6.64
CA ASP A 277 21.29 -1.01 -5.34
C ASP A 277 21.26 0.52 -5.31
N LYS A 278 20.05 1.05 -5.34
CA LYS A 278 19.74 2.48 -5.23
C LYS A 278 18.91 2.69 -3.98
N GLN A 279 19.11 3.82 -3.32
CA GLN A 279 18.25 4.25 -2.23
C GLN A 279 17.07 5.05 -2.80
N VAL A 280 15.87 4.75 -2.32
CA VAL A 280 14.65 5.54 -2.56
C VAL A 280 14.38 6.36 -1.31
N ASP A 281 14.35 7.69 -1.44
CA ASP A 281 13.90 8.64 -0.41
C ASP A 281 12.42 8.94 -0.64
N ILE A 282 11.62 8.82 0.42
CA ILE A 282 10.20 9.08 0.42
C ILE A 282 9.91 10.08 1.52
N GLY A 283 9.35 11.24 1.16
CA GLY A 283 9.14 12.34 2.09
C GLY A 283 7.73 12.91 2.05
N VAL A 284 7.33 13.51 3.17
CA VAL A 284 6.21 14.45 3.25
C VAL A 284 6.56 15.56 4.22
N CYS A 285 6.40 16.81 3.79
CA CYS A 285 6.68 17.96 4.63
C CYS A 285 5.67 19.10 4.44
N GLU A 286 5.54 19.91 5.48
CA GLU A 286 4.83 21.18 5.44
C GLU A 286 5.61 22.13 6.35
N VAL A 287 6.45 22.95 5.72
CA VAL A 287 7.40 23.85 6.40
C VAL A 287 7.19 25.31 6.04
N LYS A 288 6.48 25.55 4.92
CA LYS A 288 6.26 26.88 4.33
C LYS A 288 5.10 27.63 5.01
N GLY A 289 4.16 26.92 5.64
CA GLY A 289 2.92 27.50 6.13
C GLY A 289 3.02 28.18 7.49
N GLY A 290 3.98 27.76 8.32
CA GLY A 290 4.22 28.32 9.67
C GLY A 290 3.11 28.08 10.70
N GLY A 291 2.00 27.46 10.30
CA GLY A 291 0.87 27.14 11.17
C GLY A 291 1.19 25.97 12.12
N TRP A 292 0.69 26.06 13.35
CA TRP A 292 0.75 24.95 14.29
C TRP A 292 -0.19 23.83 13.85
N LYS A 293 0.32 22.60 13.85
CA LYS A 293 -0.42 21.40 13.47
C LYS A 293 -0.15 20.25 14.43
N GLY A 294 -1.15 19.41 14.65
CA GLY A 294 -1.10 18.37 15.68
C GLY A 294 -2.21 17.33 15.53
N GLY A 295 -2.15 16.30 16.37
CA GLY A 295 -3.17 15.27 16.47
C GLY A 295 -3.15 14.21 15.37
N LEU A 296 -2.05 14.06 14.62
CA LEU A 296 -1.85 12.90 13.73
C LEU A 296 -1.14 11.78 14.47
N VAL A 297 -1.61 10.54 14.29
CA VAL A 297 -0.92 9.33 14.73
C VAL A 297 -0.40 8.62 13.49
N VAL A 298 0.92 8.52 13.35
CA VAL A 298 1.59 7.93 12.18
C VAL A 298 2.02 6.51 12.51
N GLN A 299 1.56 5.55 11.71
CA GLN A 299 2.00 4.16 11.77
C GLN A 299 3.31 3.97 11.01
N GLY A 300 3.41 4.56 9.82
CA GLY A 300 4.56 4.33 8.95
C GLY A 300 4.33 4.73 7.48
N ILE A 301 5.28 4.33 6.63
CA ILE A 301 5.18 4.46 5.17
C ILE A 301 5.12 3.05 4.57
N GLU A 302 4.03 2.73 3.87
CA GLU A 302 3.85 1.47 3.15
C GLU A 302 4.27 1.62 1.68
N ILE A 303 5.11 0.71 1.21
CA ILE A 303 5.61 0.61 -0.16
C ILE A 303 5.04 -0.68 -0.74
N ARG A 304 4.16 -0.54 -1.73
CA ARG A 304 3.47 -1.68 -2.36
C ARG A 304 3.38 -1.54 -3.88
N PRO A 305 3.35 -2.66 -4.62
CA PRO A 305 3.15 -2.64 -6.07
C PRO A 305 1.86 -1.90 -6.44
N LYS A 306 1.91 -1.14 -7.52
CA LYS A 306 0.72 -0.62 -8.19
C LYS A 306 0.37 -1.57 -9.33
N THR A 307 -0.88 -1.99 -9.37
CA THR A 307 -1.42 -2.71 -10.52
C THR A 307 -1.34 -1.77 -11.71
N LYS A 308 -0.73 -2.22 -12.81
CA LYS A 308 -0.92 -1.54 -14.09
C LYS A 308 -2.40 -1.61 -14.40
N SER A 309 -3.07 -0.47 -14.54
CA SER A 309 -4.36 -0.43 -15.21
C SER A 309 -4.08 -0.85 -16.65
N CYS A 310 -4.34 -2.12 -16.96
CA CYS A 310 -4.41 -2.60 -18.34
C CYS A 310 -5.58 -1.93 -19.06
#